data_AF-A0A800IHJ1-F1
#
_entry.id   AF-A0A800IHJ1-F1
#
_cell.length_a   1.000
_cell.length_b   1.000
_cell.length_c   1.000
_cell.angle_alpha   90.00
_cell.angle_beta   90.00
_cell.angle_gamma   90.00
#
_symmetry.space_group_name_H-M   'P 1'
#
loop_
_entity.id
_entity.type
_entity.pdbx_description
1 polymer ?
#
loop_
_entity_poly.entity_id
_entity_poly.type
_entity_poly.pdbx_seq_one_letter_code
_entity_poly.pdbx_strand_id
1 'polypeptide(L)'
;MLRNFSWIIPDQLAGMALPTSAYQGAGAVDPTGLDEDLQELKQLGIQSVVSLTHDPLHADALSQYGFRALHLPIPDMTPPSYEQILRFVNYIDWRIEYGGVVVHCTAGIGRTGTMLAGYLVWQGTAPEQAIEEIRRCRSGSIETSEQEAVILHFSQNIQKRTK
;
A
#
# COMPACT_ATOMS: atom_id res chain seq x y z
N MET A 1 11.23 -11.72 -8.04
CA MET A 1 11.02 -10.42 -8.74
C MET A 1 9.67 -9.90 -8.34
N LEU A 2 9.69 -8.83 -7.55
CA LEU A 2 8.48 -8.23 -6.99
C LEU A 2 7.56 -7.71 -8.09
N ARG A 3 6.37 -8.28 -8.19
CA ARG A 3 5.39 -7.93 -9.23
C ARG A 3 4.84 -6.53 -8.99
N ASN A 4 4.81 -5.72 -10.05
CA ASN A 4 4.31 -4.35 -10.04
C ASN A 4 4.91 -3.51 -8.90
N PHE A 5 6.17 -3.73 -8.54
CA PHE A 5 6.84 -2.96 -7.50
C PHE A 5 7.27 -1.59 -8.02
N SER A 6 7.03 -0.52 -7.26
CA SER A 6 7.69 0.75 -7.47
C SER A 6 7.78 1.57 -6.18
N TRP A 7 8.90 2.26 -6.00
CA TRP A 7 9.03 3.32 -5.02
C TRP A 7 8.19 4.52 -5.43
N ILE A 8 7.40 5.03 -4.49
CA ILE A 8 6.75 6.35 -4.60
C ILE A 8 7.61 7.39 -3.92
N ILE A 9 8.13 7.07 -2.74
CA ILE A 9 9.15 7.83 -2.05
C ILE A 9 10.36 6.91 -1.91
N PRO A 10 11.50 7.21 -2.57
CA PRO A 10 12.69 6.36 -2.55
C PRO A 10 13.06 5.92 -1.13
N ASP A 11 13.29 4.61 -0.98
CA ASP A 11 13.68 3.92 0.27
C ASP A 11 12.68 4.04 1.45
N GLN A 12 11.56 4.73 1.28
CA GLN A 12 10.57 4.99 2.35
C GLN A 12 9.22 4.35 2.10
N LEU A 13 8.64 4.54 0.90
CA LEU A 13 7.29 4.07 0.60
C LEU A 13 7.18 3.50 -0.81
N ALA A 14 6.80 2.24 -0.90
CA ALA A 14 6.59 1.53 -2.17
C ALA A 14 5.18 0.92 -2.28
N GLY A 15 4.73 0.74 -3.52
CA GLY A 15 3.57 -0.07 -3.86
C GLY A 15 3.98 -1.35 -4.57
N MET A 16 3.24 -2.45 -4.36
CA MET A 16 3.41 -3.68 -5.13
C MET A 16 2.11 -4.47 -5.30
N ALA A 17 2.12 -5.48 -6.17
CA ALA A 17 1.10 -6.54 -6.20
C ALA A 17 1.28 -7.50 -5.01
N LEU A 18 0.32 -8.40 -4.77
CA LEU A 18 0.42 -9.41 -3.71
C LEU A 18 1.76 -10.18 -3.84
N PRO A 19 2.62 -10.16 -2.80
CA PRO A 19 3.83 -10.98 -2.79
C PRO A 19 3.41 -12.45 -2.75
N THR A 20 3.72 -13.16 -3.81
CA THR A 20 3.54 -14.59 -3.97
C THR A 20 3.98 -14.93 -5.39
N SER A 21 4.94 -15.83 -5.50
CA SER A 21 5.33 -16.45 -6.77
C SER A 21 4.22 -17.35 -7.35
N ALA A 22 3.18 -17.67 -6.57
CA ALA A 22 2.19 -18.71 -6.86
C ALA A 22 0.73 -18.22 -7.03
N TYR A 23 0.46 -16.91 -7.16
CA TYR A 23 -0.93 -16.45 -7.36
C TYR A 23 -1.52 -16.94 -8.69
N GLN A 24 -2.22 -18.08 -8.66
CA GLN A 24 -2.98 -18.67 -9.77
C GLN A 24 -4.48 -18.34 -9.71
N GLY A 25 -4.90 -17.42 -8.83
CA GLY A 25 -6.29 -17.04 -8.63
C GLY A 25 -6.98 -17.80 -7.49
N ALA A 26 -7.98 -17.13 -6.89
CA ALA A 26 -8.82 -17.58 -5.78
C ALA A 26 -8.11 -17.87 -4.43
N GLY A 27 -7.43 -16.84 -3.89
CA GLY A 27 -7.53 -16.54 -2.44
C GLY A 27 -6.61 -17.27 -1.46
N ALA A 28 -5.88 -18.31 -1.84
CA ALA A 28 -4.90 -18.93 -0.93
C ALA A 28 -3.48 -18.44 -1.24
N VAL A 29 -2.86 -17.75 -0.28
CA VAL A 29 -1.42 -17.45 -0.33
C VAL A 29 -0.68 -18.70 0.10
N ASP A 30 0.00 -19.36 -0.84
CA ASP A 30 0.94 -20.43 -0.52
C ASP A 30 2.13 -19.83 0.25
N PRO A 31 2.36 -20.22 1.51
CA PRO A 31 3.46 -19.69 2.31
C PRO A 31 4.84 -20.00 1.72
N THR A 32 4.98 -21.08 0.93
CA THR A 32 6.25 -21.43 0.28
C THR A 32 6.61 -20.49 -0.86
N GLY A 33 5.63 -19.79 -1.43
CA GLY A 33 5.82 -18.83 -2.51
C GLY A 33 6.14 -17.41 -2.05
N LEU A 34 6.25 -17.16 -0.74
CA LEU A 34 6.54 -15.85 -0.16
C LEU A 34 8.02 -15.60 0.08
N ASP A 35 8.82 -16.65 0.30
CA ASP A 35 10.19 -16.52 0.80
C ASP A 35 11.07 -15.64 -0.09
N GLU A 36 11.05 -15.86 -1.41
CA GLU A 36 11.83 -15.07 -2.37
C GLU A 36 11.43 -13.59 -2.37
N ASP A 37 10.12 -13.31 -2.37
CA ASP A 37 9.61 -11.94 -2.34
C ASP A 37 9.96 -11.24 -1.01
N LEU A 38 9.87 -11.94 0.12
CA LEU A 38 10.23 -11.41 1.43
C LEU A 38 11.74 -11.16 1.55
N GLN A 39 12.57 -12.03 0.98
CA GLN A 39 14.01 -11.84 0.91
C GLN A 39 14.37 -10.64 0.03
N GLU A 40 13.75 -10.49 -1.14
CA GLU A 40 13.96 -9.35 -2.05
C GLU A 40 13.54 -8.03 -1.37
N LEU A 41 12.38 -8.00 -0.69
CA LEU A 41 11.93 -6.83 0.09
C LEU A 41 12.93 -6.46 1.20
N LYS A 42 13.52 -7.45 1.90
CA LYS A 42 14.55 -7.19 2.91
C LYS A 42 15.80 -6.56 2.32
N GLN A 43 16.25 -7.02 1.15
CA GLN A 43 17.42 -6.47 0.46
C GLN A 43 17.18 -5.02 0.01
N LEU A 44 15.93 -4.66 -0.30
CA LEU A 44 15.51 -3.29 -0.60
C LEU A 44 15.33 -2.41 0.65
N GLY A 45 15.63 -2.92 1.85
CA GLY A 45 15.51 -2.16 3.10
C GLY A 45 14.06 -2.02 3.62
N ILE A 46 13.10 -2.74 3.04
CA ILE A 46 11.73 -2.77 3.54
C ILE A 46 11.69 -3.52 4.87
N GLN A 47 10.98 -2.95 5.86
CA GLN A 47 10.76 -3.56 7.18
C GLN A 47 9.29 -3.67 7.57
N SER A 48 8.40 -3.10 6.74
CA SER A 48 6.96 -3.10 7.00
C SER A 48 6.17 -3.46 5.77
N VAL A 49 5.14 -4.28 5.95
CA VAL A 49 4.19 -4.64 4.90
C VAL A 49 2.79 -4.19 5.32
N VAL A 50 2.07 -3.54 4.41
CA VAL A 50 0.66 -3.20 4.55
C VAL A 50 -0.15 -4.05 3.57
N SER A 51 -1.04 -4.89 4.09
CA SER A 51 -1.90 -5.77 3.30
C SER A 51 -3.30 -5.17 3.18
N LEU A 52 -3.76 -4.96 1.94
CA LEU A 52 -5.10 -4.44 1.63
C LEU A 52 -6.09 -5.52 1.14
N THR A 53 -5.60 -6.75 0.96
CA THR A 53 -6.40 -7.91 0.58
C THR A 53 -7.34 -8.34 1.70
N HIS A 54 -8.34 -9.16 1.34
CA HIS A 54 -9.26 -9.75 2.33
C HIS A 54 -8.47 -10.45 3.43
N ASP A 55 -7.59 -11.37 3.04
CA ASP A 55 -6.71 -12.08 3.96
C ASP A 55 -5.36 -11.37 4.09
N PRO A 56 -4.78 -11.33 5.30
CA PRO A 56 -3.42 -10.85 5.50
C PRO A 56 -2.39 -11.85 4.97
N LEU A 57 -1.14 -11.42 4.82
CA LEU A 57 -0.03 -12.35 4.67
C LEU A 57 0.18 -13.16 5.96
N HIS A 58 0.72 -14.37 5.82
CA HIS A 58 1.01 -15.26 6.94
C HIS A 58 1.96 -14.60 7.94
N ALA A 59 1.49 -14.42 9.18
CA ALA A 59 2.23 -13.72 10.23
C ALA A 59 3.56 -14.41 10.58
N ASP A 60 3.60 -15.73 10.54
CA ASP A 60 4.81 -16.52 10.83
C ASP A 60 5.89 -16.29 9.77
N ALA A 61 5.51 -16.30 8.48
CA ALA A 61 6.42 -16.00 7.39
C ALA A 61 6.99 -14.58 7.52
N LEU A 62 6.14 -13.57 7.78
CA LEU A 62 6.61 -12.20 7.99
C LEU A 62 7.54 -12.09 9.21
N SER A 63 7.22 -12.77 10.30
CA SER A 63 8.01 -12.74 11.54
C SER A 63 9.37 -13.41 11.37
N GLN A 64 9.47 -14.49 10.61
CA GLN A 64 10.72 -15.18 10.28
C GLN A 64 11.74 -14.24 9.62
N TYR A 65 11.28 -13.34 8.75
CA TYR A 65 12.14 -12.32 8.12
C TYR A 65 12.21 -11.02 8.93
N GLY A 66 11.51 -10.91 10.07
CA GLY A 66 11.48 -9.71 10.91
C GLY A 66 10.74 -8.55 10.27
N PHE A 67 9.69 -8.81 9.50
CA PHE A 67 8.76 -7.79 9.05
C PHE A 67 7.71 -7.50 10.13
N ARG A 68 7.20 -6.27 10.09
CA ARG A 68 5.99 -5.90 10.80
C ARG A 68 4.86 -5.73 9.79
N ALA A 69 3.66 -6.13 10.18
CA ALA A 69 2.48 -6.03 9.33
C ALA A 69 1.46 -5.03 9.87
N LEU A 70 0.78 -4.37 8.94
CA LEU A 70 -0.52 -3.78 9.16
C LEU A 70 -1.51 -4.37 8.16
N HIS A 71 -2.64 -4.89 8.65
CA HIS A 71 -3.73 -5.39 7.80
C HIS A 71 -4.89 -4.41 7.79
N LEU A 72 -5.28 -3.95 6.61
CA LEU A 72 -6.40 -3.03 6.36
C LEU A 72 -7.23 -3.60 5.20
N PRO A 73 -8.10 -4.60 5.44
CA PRO A 73 -8.84 -5.24 4.37
C PRO A 73 -9.78 -4.24 3.66
N ILE A 74 -9.64 -4.14 2.34
CA ILE A 74 -10.50 -3.32 1.49
C ILE A 74 -11.08 -4.24 0.41
N PRO A 75 -12.43 -4.31 0.27
CA PRO A 75 -13.06 -5.07 -0.79
C PRO A 75 -12.52 -4.71 -2.17
N ASP A 76 -12.51 -5.67 -3.09
CA ASP A 76 -11.94 -5.41 -4.40
C ASP A 76 -12.75 -4.36 -5.17
N MET A 77 -12.06 -3.54 -5.96
CA MET A 77 -12.64 -2.42 -6.73
C MET A 77 -13.34 -1.31 -5.90
N THR A 78 -13.30 -1.35 -4.56
CA THR A 78 -13.88 -0.29 -3.71
C THR A 78 -12.80 0.68 -3.19
N PRO A 79 -13.18 1.90 -2.76
CA PRO A 79 -12.27 2.77 -2.01
C PRO A 79 -12.02 2.27 -0.57
N PRO A 80 -10.89 2.63 0.06
CA PRO A 80 -10.72 2.57 1.50
C PRO A 80 -11.69 3.52 2.23
N SER A 81 -11.96 3.29 3.51
CA SER A 81 -12.62 4.27 4.37
C SER A 81 -11.67 5.40 4.79
N TYR A 82 -12.22 6.53 5.25
CA TYR A 82 -11.43 7.62 5.82
C TYR A 82 -10.53 7.13 6.98
N GLU A 83 -11.06 6.31 7.87
CA GLU A 83 -10.32 5.74 9.01
C GLU A 83 -9.20 4.81 8.55
N GLN A 84 -9.40 4.05 7.47
CA GLN A 84 -8.36 3.18 6.91
C GLN A 84 -7.21 4.01 6.33
N ILE A 85 -7.51 5.06 5.56
CA ILE A 85 -6.48 5.99 5.07
C ILE A 85 -5.76 6.63 6.26
N LEU A 86 -6.48 7.14 7.26
CA LEU A 86 -5.88 7.78 8.42
C LEU A 86 -4.97 6.82 9.21
N ARG A 87 -5.40 5.57 9.43
CA ARG A 87 -4.56 4.56 10.08
C ARG A 87 -3.32 4.23 9.27
N PHE A 88 -3.45 4.16 7.95
CA PHE A 88 -2.33 3.90 7.05
C PHE A 88 -1.29 5.01 7.06
N VAL A 89 -1.69 6.27 6.92
CA VAL A 89 -0.73 7.39 6.89
C VAL A 89 0.01 7.55 8.21
N ASN A 90 -0.68 7.42 9.35
CA ASN A 90 -0.05 7.43 10.66
C ASN A 90 0.91 6.24 10.86
N TYR A 91 0.55 5.07 10.34
CA TYR A 91 1.44 3.91 10.39
C TYR A 91 2.71 4.14 9.56
N ILE A 92 2.60 4.73 8.36
CA ILE A 92 3.77 5.05 7.54
C ILE A 92 4.67 6.05 8.26
N ASP A 93 4.13 7.17 8.74
CA ASP A 93 4.92 8.21 9.42
C ASP A 93 5.75 7.64 10.58
N TRP A 94 5.19 6.70 11.34
CA TRP A 94 5.94 6.03 12.40
C TRP A 94 6.96 5.02 11.87
N ARG A 95 6.67 4.31 10.79
CA ARG A 95 7.47 3.15 10.35
C ARG A 95 8.63 3.49 9.43
N ILE A 96 8.54 4.57 8.67
CA ILE A 96 9.62 5.03 7.79
C ILE A 96 10.90 5.36 8.56
N GLU A 97 10.81 5.70 9.85
CA GLU A 97 11.97 5.89 10.73
C GLU A 97 12.81 4.60 10.93
N TYR A 98 12.19 3.43 10.77
CA TYR A 98 12.84 2.14 10.97
C TYR A 98 13.27 1.49 9.67
N GLY A 99 12.68 1.88 8.54
CA GLY A 99 12.98 1.35 7.21
C GLY A 99 11.76 1.46 6.28
N GLY A 100 11.94 1.07 5.02
CA GLY A 100 10.91 1.23 4.02
C GLY A 100 9.62 0.47 4.34
N VAL A 101 8.50 1.02 3.89
CA VAL A 101 7.17 0.44 3.99
C VAL A 101 6.69 0.09 2.59
N VAL A 102 6.18 -1.14 2.41
CA VAL A 102 5.52 -1.54 1.16
C VAL A 102 4.03 -1.77 1.42
N VAL A 103 3.19 -1.29 0.50
CA VAL A 103 1.75 -1.56 0.51
C VAL A 103 1.33 -2.37 -0.70
N HIS A 104 0.46 -3.36 -0.50
CA HIS A 104 -0.03 -4.22 -1.57
C HIS A 104 -1.54 -4.47 -1.49
N CYS A 105 -2.15 -4.69 -2.65
CA CYS A 105 -3.44 -5.34 -2.79
C CYS A 105 -3.26 -6.60 -3.63
N THR A 106 -4.23 -6.99 -4.46
CA THR A 106 -4.06 -8.12 -5.38
C THR A 106 -3.11 -7.78 -6.52
N ALA A 107 -3.46 -6.79 -7.35
CA ALA A 107 -2.67 -6.38 -8.53
C ALA A 107 -1.70 -5.22 -8.25
N GLY A 108 -1.84 -4.54 -7.11
CA GLY A 108 -1.07 -3.35 -6.78
C GLY A 108 -1.50 -2.08 -7.53
N ILE A 109 -2.75 -2.02 -8.01
CA ILE A 109 -3.23 -0.95 -8.92
C ILE A 109 -4.22 -0.02 -8.20
N GLY A 110 -5.50 -0.38 -8.06
CA GLY A 110 -6.54 0.51 -7.52
C GLY A 110 -6.38 0.82 -6.04
N ARG A 111 -6.62 -0.17 -5.17
CA ARG A 111 -6.53 0.00 -3.70
C ARG A 111 -5.15 0.50 -3.26
N THR A 112 -4.09 -0.11 -3.78
CA THR A 112 -2.69 0.32 -3.52
C THR A 112 -2.48 1.77 -3.96
N GLY A 113 -2.83 2.12 -5.20
CA GLY A 113 -2.67 3.48 -5.70
C GLY A 113 -3.47 4.51 -4.90
N THR A 114 -4.68 4.14 -4.47
CA THR A 114 -5.55 5.01 -3.65
C THR A 114 -4.93 5.33 -2.30
N MET A 115 -4.38 4.32 -1.63
CA MET A 115 -3.69 4.49 -0.34
C MET A 115 -2.42 5.35 -0.51
N LEU A 116 -1.62 5.08 -1.55
CA LEU A 116 -0.41 5.85 -1.85
C LEU A 116 -0.71 7.32 -2.13
N ALA A 117 -1.75 7.62 -2.92
CA ALA A 117 -2.19 8.99 -3.18
C ALA A 117 -2.68 9.67 -1.88
N GLY A 118 -3.41 8.94 -1.03
CA GLY A 118 -3.80 9.41 0.30
C GLY A 118 -2.60 9.80 1.18
N TYR A 119 -1.48 9.08 1.07
CA TYR A 119 -0.25 9.44 1.77
C TYR A 119 0.42 10.71 1.21
N LEU A 120 0.49 10.87 -0.12
CA LEU A 120 1.01 12.11 -0.71
C LEU A 120 0.16 13.33 -0.30
N VAL A 121 -1.16 13.17 -0.25
CA VAL A 121 -2.09 14.20 0.25
C VAL A 121 -1.83 14.53 1.72
N TRP A 122 -1.60 13.50 2.55
CA TRP A 122 -1.22 13.68 3.94
C TRP A 122 0.09 14.47 4.11
N GLN A 123 1.05 14.26 3.20
CA GLN A 123 2.32 15.00 3.13
C GLN A 123 2.19 16.40 2.49
N GLY A 124 0.98 16.82 2.09
CA GLY A 124 0.69 18.18 1.62
C GLY A 124 0.54 18.34 0.11
N THR A 125 0.65 17.26 -0.68
CA THR A 125 0.38 17.30 -2.13
C THR A 125 -1.11 17.55 -2.39
N ALA A 126 -1.45 18.40 -3.36
CA ALA A 126 -2.84 18.58 -3.75
C ALA A 126 -3.43 17.25 -4.26
N PRO A 127 -4.70 16.91 -3.95
CA PRO A 127 -5.23 15.58 -4.23
C PRO A 127 -5.24 15.22 -5.73
N GLU A 128 -5.51 16.17 -6.61
CA GLU A 128 -5.44 15.96 -8.07
C GLU A 128 -4.00 15.65 -8.52
N GLN A 129 -3.02 16.39 -7.98
CA GLN A 129 -1.60 16.17 -8.27
C GLN A 129 -1.11 14.81 -7.73
N ALA A 130 -1.56 14.41 -6.54
CA ALA A 130 -1.24 13.10 -5.98
C ALA A 130 -1.77 11.96 -6.85
N ILE A 131 -3.00 12.09 -7.37
CA ILE A 131 -3.59 11.11 -8.30
C ILE A 131 -2.74 11.01 -9.59
N GLU A 132 -2.41 12.15 -10.19
CA GLU A 132 -1.59 12.22 -11.40
C GLU A 132 -0.20 11.62 -11.19
N GLU A 133 0.45 11.95 -10.08
CA GLU A 133 1.77 11.43 -9.74
C GLU A 133 1.77 9.92 -9.57
N ILE A 134 0.80 9.38 -8.84
CA ILE A 134 0.66 7.93 -8.68
C ILE A 134 0.40 7.25 -10.02
N ARG A 135 -0.44 7.83 -10.89
CA ARG A 135 -0.69 7.29 -12.25
C ARG A 135 0.53 7.35 -13.15
N ARG A 136 1.36 8.39 -13.02
CA ARG A 136 2.64 8.52 -13.73
C ARG A 136 3.64 7.45 -13.29
N CYS A 137 3.74 7.21 -11.98
CA CYS A 137 4.65 6.20 -11.42
C CYS A 137 4.13 4.76 -11.57
N ARG A 138 2.80 4.58 -11.63
CA ARG A 138 2.09 3.30 -11.62
C ARG A 138 0.86 3.37 -12.54
N SER A 139 1.08 3.22 -13.84
CA SER A 139 0.03 3.36 -14.85
C SER A 139 -1.19 2.48 -14.56
N GLY A 140 -2.39 3.07 -14.71
CA GLY A 140 -3.66 2.41 -14.41
C GLY A 140 -4.10 2.47 -12.93
N SER A 141 -3.25 2.99 -12.03
CA SER A 141 -3.61 3.13 -10.62
C SER A 141 -4.84 4.03 -10.40
N ILE A 142 -5.57 3.73 -9.31
CA ILE A 142 -6.82 4.40 -8.95
C ILE A 142 -7.86 4.11 -10.03
N GLU A 143 -8.49 2.94 -9.93
CA GLU A 143 -9.23 2.26 -11.00
C GLU A 143 -10.69 2.73 -11.11
N THR A 144 -11.24 3.33 -10.05
CA THR A 144 -12.64 3.75 -10.00
C THR A 144 -12.79 5.22 -9.61
N SER A 145 -13.90 5.84 -10.04
CA SER A 145 -14.25 7.20 -9.64
C SER A 145 -14.47 7.31 -8.13
N GLU A 146 -14.93 6.25 -7.47
CA GLU A 146 -15.08 6.20 -6.01
C GLU A 146 -13.71 6.25 -5.30
N GLN A 147 -12.69 5.62 -5.87
CA GLN A 147 -11.31 5.70 -5.38
C GLN A 147 -10.71 7.11 -5.55
N GLU A 148 -11.00 7.80 -6.66
CA GLU A 148 -10.63 9.22 -6.80
C GLU A 148 -11.37 10.10 -5.77
N ALA A 149 -12.68 9.90 -5.64
CA ALA A 149 -13.53 10.69 -4.76
C ALA A 149 -13.10 10.61 -3.29
N VAL A 150 -12.65 9.44 -2.82
CA VAL A 150 -12.20 9.31 -1.43
C VAL A 150 -10.90 10.08 -1.16
N ILE A 151 -10.00 10.21 -2.14
CA ILE A 151 -8.76 10.99 -2.00
C ILE A 151 -9.10 12.48 -1.83
N LEU A 152 -10.01 12.99 -2.66
CA LEU A 152 -10.51 14.36 -2.58
C LEU A 152 -11.20 14.62 -1.22
N HIS A 153 -12.07 13.70 -0.80
CA HIS A 153 -12.78 13.81 0.47
C HIS A 153 -11.81 13.73 1.66
N PHE A 154 -10.78 12.89 1.60
CA PHE A 154 -9.75 12.81 2.63
C PHE A 154 -9.03 14.16 2.80
N SER A 155 -8.60 14.78 1.70
CA SER A 155 -7.94 16.10 1.70
C SER A 155 -8.78 17.18 2.41
N GLN A 156 -10.09 17.23 2.14
CA GLN A 156 -11.00 18.21 2.75
C GLN A 156 -11.15 18.04 4.27
N ASN A 157 -11.03 16.82 4.79
CA ASN A 157 -11.19 16.55 6.22
C ASN A 157 -9.91 16.76 7.02
N ILE A 158 -8.74 16.46 6.45
CA ILE A 158 -7.46 16.70 7.14
C ILE A 158 -7.19 18.20 7.30
N GLN A 159 -7.58 19.03 6.32
CA GLN A 159 -7.45 20.49 6.41
C GLN A 159 -8.34 21.11 7.49
N LYS A 160 -9.47 20.49 7.81
CA LYS A 160 -10.36 20.92 8.91
C LYS A 160 -9.78 20.58 10.29
N ARG A 161 -8.81 19.67 10.38
CA ARG A 161 -8.16 19.29 11.64
C ARG A 161 -6.95 20.15 11.99
N THR A 162 -6.35 20.81 11.01
CA THR A 162 -5.17 21.66 11.16
C THR A 162 -5.51 23.14 11.38
N LYS A 163 -6.79 23.51 11.29
CA LYS A 163 -7.34 24.83 11.65
C LYS A 163 -8.01 24.77 13.01
#